data_AF-A0A7W9KQN7-F1
#
_entry.id   AF-A0A7W9KQN7-F1
#
_cell.length_a   1.000
_cell.length_b   1.000
_cell.length_c   1.000
_cell.angle_alpha   90.00
_cell.angle_beta   90.00
_cell.angle_gamma   90.00
#
_symmetry.space_group_name_H-M   'P 1'
#
loop_
_entity.id
_entity.type
_entity.pdbx_description
1 polymer ?
#
loop_
_entity_poly.entity_id
_entity_poly.type
_entity_poly.pdbx_seq_one_letter_code
_entity_poly.pdbx_strand_id
1 'polypeptide(L)'
;MVMSGRVTTSALALLAAAALAIGTTGTAAAAVPTNTAAVAKTGPISVAYVEVNNNSMVNVGKYTLAKGGGNVFDIGVIFAANINYDTTKKSAYLYFNPNVQRTLDNAATEIRPLQAKGIKVMLSILGNHQGAGFANFPSQAAASAFAKQLSDAVGKYGLDGIDFDDEYAEYGNNGTGQPNASSFVYLVTALRNYMPNKLISLYNIGPAASRLSYGGVNVGPKFNYAWNPYYGTWGVPSISLPKSGLSPAAIEIGATATSTATSLAQRTVSEGYGVYLTYNLDATDRHTYISSFTNALYGSAAVYNK
;
A
#
# COMPACT_ATOMS: atom_id res chain seq x y z
N MET A 1 -8.00 -56.29 -61.21
CA MET A 1 -8.73 -55.68 -62.34
C MET A 1 -9.05 -54.25 -61.92
N VAL A 2 -8.19 -53.27 -62.25
CA VAL A 2 -8.36 -52.33 -63.40
C VAL A 2 -9.77 -51.70 -63.29
N MET A 3 -10.01 -50.42 -63.06
CA MET A 3 -9.43 -49.16 -63.58
C MET A 3 -10.05 -48.02 -62.74
N SER A 4 -9.40 -46.85 -62.57
CA SER A 4 -9.71 -45.58 -63.28
C SER A 4 -11.20 -45.20 -63.34
N GLY A 5 -11.63 -43.96 -63.11
CA GLY A 5 -10.90 -42.71 -63.27
C GLY A 5 -11.76 -41.49 -62.89
N ARG A 6 -11.09 -40.35 -63.01
CA ARG A 6 -11.47 -38.98 -62.66
C ARG A 6 -12.59 -38.38 -63.54
N VAL A 7 -13.07 -37.21 -63.11
CA VAL A 7 -13.33 -35.94 -63.87
C VAL A 7 -14.61 -35.29 -63.30
N THR A 8 -14.53 -34.36 -62.33
CA THR A 8 -14.54 -32.88 -62.45
C THR A 8 -15.59 -32.29 -63.40
N THR A 9 -16.53 -31.47 -62.88
CA THR A 9 -16.66 -30.01 -63.17
C THR A 9 -17.87 -29.38 -62.45
N SER A 10 -17.56 -28.37 -61.62
CA SER A 10 -18.19 -27.06 -61.40
C SER A 10 -19.64 -26.77 -61.82
N ALA A 11 -20.46 -26.23 -60.89
CA ALA A 11 -20.78 -24.78 -60.81
C ALA A 11 -22.09 -24.50 -60.02
N LEU A 12 -21.90 -23.80 -58.90
CA LEU A 12 -22.69 -22.74 -58.24
C LEU A 12 -24.22 -22.58 -58.45
N ALA A 13 -24.86 -22.47 -57.27
CA ALA A 13 -25.76 -21.40 -56.80
C ALA A 13 -27.27 -21.71 -56.76
N LEU A 14 -27.85 -21.76 -55.56
CA LEU A 14 -28.46 -20.58 -54.91
C LEU A 14 -28.91 -20.96 -53.48
N LEU A 15 -28.61 -20.08 -52.52
CA LEU A 15 -29.06 -20.14 -51.14
C LEU A 15 -30.53 -19.69 -51.03
N ALA A 16 -31.32 -20.45 -50.27
CA ALA A 16 -32.49 -19.93 -49.56
C ALA A 16 -32.70 -20.78 -48.28
N ALA A 17 -32.15 -20.32 -47.16
CA ALA A 17 -32.40 -20.90 -45.85
C ALA A 17 -33.61 -20.20 -45.22
N ALA A 18 -34.72 -20.93 -45.08
CA ALA A 18 -35.85 -20.52 -44.27
C ALA A 18 -35.56 -20.77 -42.79
N ALA A 19 -35.94 -19.79 -41.98
CA ALA A 19 -35.65 -19.65 -40.56
C ALA A 19 -36.25 -20.77 -39.69
N LEU A 20 -35.50 -21.17 -38.66
CA LEU A 20 -36.05 -21.74 -37.43
C LEU A 20 -35.56 -20.89 -36.25
N ALA A 21 -36.49 -20.15 -35.64
CA ALA A 21 -36.25 -19.45 -34.39
C ALA A 21 -36.36 -20.43 -33.23
N ILE A 22 -35.28 -20.61 -32.47
CA ILE A 22 -35.32 -21.19 -31.12
C ILE A 22 -34.72 -20.13 -30.20
N GLY A 23 -35.56 -19.66 -29.27
CA GLY A 23 -35.23 -18.60 -28.33
C GLY A 23 -34.10 -18.99 -27.40
N THR A 24 -33.07 -18.15 -27.36
CA THR A 24 -32.06 -18.16 -26.30
C THR A 24 -32.47 -17.16 -25.24
N THR A 25 -32.73 -17.66 -24.04
CA THR A 25 -32.78 -16.87 -22.80
C THR A 25 -31.53 -16.00 -22.71
N GLY A 26 -31.70 -14.68 -22.82
CA GLY A 26 -30.61 -13.73 -22.67
C GLY A 26 -30.07 -13.77 -21.25
N THR A 27 -28.91 -14.39 -21.06
CA THR A 27 -28.05 -14.07 -19.93
C THR A 27 -27.56 -12.65 -20.16
N ALA A 28 -28.09 -11.68 -19.40
CA ALA A 28 -27.51 -10.36 -19.31
C ALA A 28 -26.06 -10.52 -18.86
N ALA A 29 -25.12 -10.36 -19.79
CA ALA A 29 -23.71 -10.26 -19.46
C ALA A 29 -23.57 -9.03 -18.55
N ALA A 30 -23.22 -9.27 -17.28
CA ALA A 30 -22.84 -8.22 -16.38
C ALA A 30 -21.71 -7.43 -17.07
N ALA A 31 -21.96 -6.14 -17.31
CA ALA A 31 -20.97 -5.25 -17.90
C ALA A 31 -19.71 -5.33 -17.02
N VAL A 32 -18.61 -5.80 -17.62
CA VAL A 32 -17.27 -5.64 -17.03
C VAL A 32 -17.10 -4.14 -16.83
N PRO A 33 -16.88 -3.64 -15.60
CA PRO A 33 -16.62 -2.22 -15.42
C PRO A 33 -15.41 -1.88 -16.25
N THR A 34 -15.59 -1.00 -17.23
CA THR A 34 -14.51 -0.43 -18.01
C THR A 34 -13.52 0.15 -17.01
N ASN A 35 -12.33 -0.44 -16.95
CA ASN A 35 -11.22 0.07 -16.18
C ASN A 35 -10.82 1.39 -16.81
N THR A 36 -11.50 2.48 -16.43
CA THR A 36 -11.07 3.84 -16.74
C THR A 36 -9.69 3.97 -16.11
N ALA A 37 -8.65 3.83 -16.94
CA ALA A 37 -7.29 4.05 -16.52
C ALA A 37 -7.26 5.37 -15.74
N ALA A 38 -6.87 5.31 -14.47
CA ALA A 38 -6.77 6.49 -13.63
C ALA A 38 -5.96 7.54 -14.40
N VAL A 39 -6.52 8.74 -14.56
CA VAL A 39 -5.81 9.84 -15.22
C VAL A 39 -4.50 10.05 -14.46
N ALA A 40 -3.38 9.85 -15.14
CA ALA A 40 -2.07 9.90 -14.51
C ALA A 40 -1.81 11.32 -13.99
N LYS A 41 -1.80 11.49 -12.66
CA LYS A 41 -1.41 12.74 -12.03
C LYS A 41 0.11 12.88 -12.07
N THR A 42 0.59 14.09 -12.34
CA THR A 42 2.04 14.42 -12.30
C THR A 42 2.37 15.07 -10.97
N GLY A 43 3.43 14.62 -10.31
CA GLY A 43 3.91 15.18 -9.04
C GLY A 43 4.32 14.08 -8.04
N PRO A 44 4.66 14.46 -6.79
CA PRO A 44 4.98 13.50 -5.74
C PRO A 44 3.84 12.54 -5.43
N ILE A 45 4.17 11.33 -5.02
CA ILE A 45 3.23 10.33 -4.51
C ILE A 45 2.70 10.79 -3.16
N SER A 46 1.39 10.87 -2.99
CA SER A 46 0.75 11.18 -1.71
C SER A 46 0.24 9.93 -1.01
N VAL A 47 0.56 9.84 0.29
CA VAL A 47 0.23 8.71 1.15
C VAL A 47 -0.76 9.18 2.21
N ALA A 48 -1.79 8.38 2.50
CA ALA A 48 -2.74 8.61 3.59
C ALA A 48 -2.79 7.42 4.53
N TYR A 49 -2.27 7.60 5.74
CA TYR A 49 -2.55 6.67 6.84
C TYR A 49 -3.96 6.90 7.39
N VAL A 50 -4.63 5.79 7.68
CA VAL A 50 -5.98 5.77 8.26
C VAL A 50 -5.95 4.90 9.51
N GLU A 51 -6.26 5.52 10.64
CA GLU A 51 -6.53 4.86 11.93
C GLU A 51 -7.84 4.06 11.83
N VAL A 52 -7.77 2.80 11.41
CA VAL A 52 -8.97 1.98 11.12
C VAL A 52 -9.76 1.59 12.37
N ASN A 53 -9.21 1.90 13.55
CA ASN A 53 -9.97 1.87 14.79
C ASN A 53 -11.13 2.86 14.80
N ASN A 54 -10.99 3.99 14.10
CA ASN A 54 -11.93 5.11 14.15
C ASN A 54 -12.49 5.50 12.78
N ASN A 55 -11.78 5.17 11.69
CA ASN A 55 -12.08 5.68 10.35
C ASN A 55 -12.11 4.56 9.30
N SER A 56 -12.88 4.75 8.23
CA SER A 56 -12.93 3.81 7.11
C SER A 56 -11.87 4.13 6.06
N MET A 57 -11.29 3.07 5.47
CA MET A 57 -10.30 3.20 4.39
C MET A 57 -10.89 3.91 3.16
N VAL A 58 -12.20 3.78 2.92
CA VAL A 58 -12.84 4.34 1.72
C VAL A 58 -12.74 5.86 1.64
N ASN A 59 -12.49 6.55 2.76
CA ASN A 59 -12.28 8.00 2.81
C ASN A 59 -11.10 8.45 1.94
N VAL A 60 -10.07 7.60 1.79
CA VAL A 60 -8.91 7.87 0.91
C VAL A 60 -9.36 8.09 -0.53
N GLY A 61 -10.38 7.36 -0.98
CA GLY A 61 -10.91 7.42 -2.34
C GLY A 61 -11.92 8.54 -2.59
N LYS A 62 -12.24 9.38 -1.60
CA LYS A 62 -13.23 10.45 -1.75
C LYS A 62 -12.67 11.75 -2.33
N TYR A 63 -11.35 11.87 -2.46
CA TYR A 63 -10.70 13.10 -2.89
C TYR A 63 -10.08 12.98 -4.28
N THR A 64 -10.50 13.84 -5.20
CA THR A 64 -9.96 13.93 -6.56
C THR A 64 -9.44 15.33 -6.85
N LEU A 65 -8.49 15.46 -7.78
CA LEU A 65 -8.00 16.75 -8.25
C LEU A 65 -9.03 17.42 -9.16
N ALA A 66 -9.36 18.68 -8.90
CA ALA A 66 -10.27 19.48 -9.73
C ALA A 66 -9.81 19.54 -11.20
N LYS A 67 -8.50 19.64 -11.43
CA LYS A 67 -7.90 19.53 -12.76
C LYS A 67 -7.61 18.06 -13.07
N GLY A 68 -8.20 17.54 -14.14
CA GLY A 68 -7.92 16.20 -14.66
C GLY A 68 -8.58 15.04 -13.91
N GLY A 69 -9.16 15.25 -12.72
CA GLY A 69 -9.95 14.24 -12.01
C GLY A 69 -9.15 13.07 -11.40
N GLY A 70 -7.82 13.12 -11.42
CA GLY A 70 -6.97 12.09 -10.80
C GLY A 70 -7.13 12.02 -9.28
N ASN A 71 -6.78 10.89 -8.67
CA ASN A 71 -6.88 10.73 -7.21
C ASN A 71 -5.98 11.73 -6.48
N VAL A 72 -6.45 12.27 -5.36
CA VAL A 72 -5.58 13.05 -4.47
C VAL A 72 -4.53 12.15 -3.84
N PHE A 73 -4.90 10.97 -3.35
CA PHE A 73 -4.01 10.00 -2.69
C PHE A 73 -3.68 8.84 -3.61
N ASP A 74 -2.41 8.42 -3.62
CA ASP A 74 -1.95 7.26 -4.40
C ASP A 74 -1.84 6.00 -3.56
N ILE A 75 -1.58 6.16 -2.26
CA ILE A 75 -1.41 5.06 -1.31
C ILE A 75 -2.28 5.32 -0.09
N GLY A 76 -3.16 4.38 0.24
CA GLY A 76 -3.83 4.28 1.54
C GLY A 76 -3.12 3.26 2.43
N VAL A 77 -2.88 3.59 3.69
CA VAL A 77 -2.23 2.68 4.66
C VAL A 77 -3.22 2.35 5.78
N ILE A 78 -3.52 1.06 5.93
CA ILE A 78 -4.30 0.53 7.06
C ILE A 78 -3.42 0.59 8.31
N PHE A 79 -3.77 1.46 9.26
CA PHE A 79 -3.02 1.63 10.50
C PHE A 79 -3.82 1.11 11.71
N ALA A 80 -3.35 0.11 12.47
CA ALA A 80 -2.23 -0.78 12.15
C ALA A 80 -2.44 -2.21 12.69
N ALA A 81 -1.87 -3.19 11.99
CA ALA A 81 -1.63 -4.52 12.53
C ALA A 81 -0.43 -4.50 13.50
N ASN A 82 -0.20 -5.59 14.22
CA ASN A 82 0.81 -5.65 15.26
C ASN A 82 1.75 -6.84 15.14
N ILE A 83 3.00 -6.65 15.59
CA ILE A 83 3.88 -7.74 15.98
C ILE A 83 3.67 -8.06 17.47
N ASN A 84 3.08 -9.21 17.75
CA ASN A 84 2.87 -9.72 19.11
C ASN A 84 3.89 -10.81 19.46
N TYR A 85 3.93 -11.23 20.73
CA TYR A 85 4.84 -12.26 21.22
C TYR A 85 4.09 -13.35 21.99
N ASP A 86 4.28 -14.61 21.60
CA ASP A 86 3.82 -15.78 22.34
C ASP A 86 4.91 -16.17 23.35
N THR A 87 4.65 -15.97 24.64
CA THR A 87 5.63 -16.23 25.72
C THR A 87 5.90 -17.70 25.97
N THR A 88 4.96 -18.58 25.60
CA THR A 88 5.13 -20.03 25.73
C THR A 88 6.00 -20.57 24.60
N LYS A 89 5.71 -20.16 23.36
CA LYS A 89 6.49 -20.58 22.18
C LYS A 89 7.77 -19.78 21.98
N LYS A 90 7.91 -18.65 22.68
CA LYS A 90 8.99 -17.67 22.53
C LYS A 90 9.15 -17.20 21.08
N SER A 91 8.04 -16.89 20.44
CA SER A 91 8.00 -16.55 19.01
C SER A 91 7.08 -15.36 18.75
N ALA A 92 7.52 -14.46 17.87
CA ALA A 92 6.69 -13.36 17.40
C ALA A 92 5.64 -13.86 16.38
N TYR A 93 4.47 -13.24 16.38
CA TYR A 93 3.38 -13.55 15.44
C TYR A 93 2.63 -12.29 15.01
N LEU A 94 2.09 -12.32 13.81
CA LEU A 94 1.30 -11.23 13.25
C LEU A 94 -0.08 -11.25 13.90
N TYR A 95 -0.48 -10.11 14.47
CA TYR A 95 -1.77 -9.94 15.13
C TYR A 95 -2.57 -8.83 14.45
N PHE A 96 -3.87 -9.07 14.30
CA PHE A 96 -4.85 -8.07 13.88
C PHE A 96 -5.80 -7.81 15.03
N ASN A 97 -5.88 -6.56 15.49
CA ASN A 97 -6.97 -6.18 16.37
C ASN A 97 -8.33 -6.30 15.64
N PRO A 98 -9.47 -6.31 16.35
CA PRO A 98 -10.77 -6.53 15.73
C PRO A 98 -11.13 -5.54 14.61
N ASN A 99 -10.66 -4.29 14.67
CA ASN A 99 -10.97 -3.28 13.66
C ASN A 99 -10.14 -3.47 12.38
N VAL A 100 -8.86 -3.81 12.53
CA VAL A 100 -8.00 -4.21 11.40
C VAL A 100 -8.54 -5.48 10.76
N GLN A 101 -8.87 -6.50 11.55
CA GLN A 101 -9.45 -7.75 11.05
C GLN A 101 -10.76 -7.47 10.30
N ARG A 102 -11.65 -6.64 10.85
CA ARG A 102 -12.89 -6.20 10.18
C ARG A 102 -12.61 -5.52 8.85
N THR A 103 -11.62 -4.63 8.78
CA THR A 103 -11.24 -3.95 7.52
C THR A 103 -10.74 -4.95 6.47
N LEU A 104 -9.92 -5.92 6.90
CA LEU A 104 -9.34 -6.96 6.03
C LEU A 104 -10.40 -7.97 5.54
N ASP A 105 -11.31 -8.40 6.42
CA ASP A 105 -12.42 -9.29 6.05
C ASP A 105 -13.40 -8.61 5.09
N ASN A 106 -13.59 -7.30 5.25
CA ASN A 106 -14.40 -6.48 4.34
C ASN A 106 -13.59 -5.88 3.19
N ALA A 107 -12.53 -6.55 2.72
CA ALA A 107 -11.69 -6.07 1.62
C ALA A 107 -12.49 -5.68 0.37
N ALA A 108 -13.59 -6.39 0.07
CA ALA A 108 -14.45 -6.09 -1.07
C ALA A 108 -15.06 -4.67 -1.03
N THR A 109 -15.29 -4.11 0.15
CA THR A 109 -15.91 -2.79 0.34
C THR A 109 -14.92 -1.75 0.88
N GLU A 110 -13.90 -2.14 1.65
CA GLU A 110 -12.93 -1.21 2.25
C GLU A 110 -11.67 -1.02 1.40
N ILE A 111 -11.29 -2.02 0.58
CA ILE A 111 -9.98 -2.06 -0.09
C ILE A 111 -10.15 -2.05 -1.62
N ARG A 112 -10.95 -2.96 -2.17
CA ARG A 112 -11.13 -3.11 -3.63
C ARG A 112 -11.62 -1.83 -4.31
N PRO A 113 -12.53 -1.02 -3.73
CA PRO A 113 -12.92 0.24 -4.36
C PRO A 113 -11.77 1.24 -4.51
N LEU A 114 -10.81 1.26 -3.57
CA LEU A 114 -9.62 2.09 -3.66
C LEU A 114 -8.69 1.58 -4.78
N GLN A 115 -8.43 0.27 -4.79
CA GLN A 115 -7.59 -0.37 -5.79
C GLN A 115 -8.16 -0.23 -7.21
N ALA A 116 -9.48 -0.29 -7.37
CA ALA A 116 -10.16 -0.06 -8.64
C ALA A 116 -9.99 1.39 -9.14
N LYS A 117 -9.79 2.36 -8.24
CA LYS A 117 -9.41 3.74 -8.59
C LYS A 117 -7.91 3.87 -8.89
N GLY A 118 -7.12 2.81 -8.75
CA GLY A 118 -5.66 2.84 -8.89
C GLY A 118 -4.90 3.21 -7.61
N ILE A 119 -5.59 3.38 -6.48
CA ILE A 119 -4.97 3.68 -5.18
C ILE A 119 -4.42 2.38 -4.59
N LYS A 120 -3.13 2.34 -4.27
CA LYS A 120 -2.49 1.20 -3.61
C LYS A 120 -2.92 1.14 -2.14
N VAL A 121 -3.13 -0.07 -1.62
CA VAL A 121 -3.49 -0.27 -0.21
C VAL A 121 -2.44 -1.12 0.50
N MET A 122 -1.78 -0.53 1.48
CA MET A 122 -0.74 -1.17 2.30
C MET A 122 -1.24 -1.44 3.73
N LEU A 123 -0.61 -2.38 4.42
CA LEU A 123 -0.85 -2.64 5.83
C LEU A 123 0.38 -2.26 6.65
N SER A 124 0.20 -1.32 7.59
CA SER A 124 1.25 -0.98 8.56
C SER A 124 1.30 -1.99 9.69
N ILE A 125 2.52 -2.32 10.11
CA ILE A 125 2.82 -3.20 11.23
C ILE A 125 3.53 -2.38 12.30
N LEU A 126 2.98 -2.39 13.50
CA LEU A 126 3.45 -1.66 14.67
C LEU A 126 3.86 -2.62 15.80
N GLY A 127 4.74 -2.21 16.70
CA GLY A 127 4.92 -2.89 17.98
C GLY A 127 3.63 -2.89 18.82
N ASN A 128 3.61 -3.70 19.88
CA ASN A 128 2.43 -3.82 20.74
C ASN A 128 2.78 -4.18 22.20
N HIS A 129 3.82 -3.53 22.72
CA HIS A 129 4.26 -3.53 24.11
C HIS A 129 4.67 -4.92 24.66
N GLN A 130 4.85 -5.91 23.79
CA GLN A 130 5.07 -7.31 24.16
C GLN A 130 6.55 -7.74 24.08
N GLY A 131 7.45 -6.82 23.77
CA GLY A 131 8.89 -7.05 23.69
C GLY A 131 9.40 -7.53 22.33
N ALA A 132 8.57 -8.20 21.53
CA ALA A 132 8.93 -8.54 20.16
C ALA A 132 8.79 -7.31 19.25
N GLY A 133 9.83 -7.04 18.47
CA GLY A 133 9.88 -5.95 17.48
C GLY A 133 10.75 -6.33 16.29
N PHE A 134 10.76 -5.48 15.26
CA PHE A 134 11.43 -5.82 14.00
C PHE A 134 12.95 -5.89 14.13
N ALA A 135 13.51 -5.30 15.18
CA ALA A 135 14.94 -5.26 15.45
C ALA A 135 15.44 -6.35 16.41
N ASN A 136 14.62 -7.26 16.95
CA ASN A 136 15.09 -8.26 17.93
C ASN A 136 14.77 -9.74 17.65
N PHE A 137 14.48 -10.12 16.41
CA PHE A 137 14.41 -11.53 16.04
C PHE A 137 15.73 -12.25 16.40
N PRO A 138 15.65 -13.43 17.03
CA PRO A 138 16.85 -14.13 17.52
C PRO A 138 17.64 -14.84 16.41
N SER A 139 17.03 -15.05 15.24
CA SER A 139 17.66 -15.74 14.12
C SER A 139 17.03 -15.36 12.79
N GLN A 140 17.73 -15.65 11.69
CA GLN A 140 17.20 -15.49 10.33
C GLN A 140 15.93 -16.33 10.11
N ALA A 141 15.85 -17.53 10.69
CA ALA A 141 14.67 -18.39 10.58
C ALA A 141 13.45 -17.75 11.27
N ALA A 142 13.62 -17.15 12.46
CA ALA A 142 12.55 -16.46 13.17
C ALA A 142 12.06 -15.22 12.39
N ALA A 143 12.99 -14.40 11.88
CA ALA A 143 12.64 -13.25 11.05
C ALA A 143 11.93 -13.67 9.75
N SER A 144 12.39 -14.74 9.08
CA SER A 144 11.76 -15.28 7.88
C SER A 144 10.36 -15.85 8.14
N ALA A 145 10.14 -16.50 9.29
CA ALA A 145 8.82 -17.00 9.66
C ALA A 145 7.80 -15.86 9.84
N PHE A 146 8.21 -14.73 10.41
CA PHE A 146 7.35 -13.55 10.49
C PHE A 146 7.15 -12.90 9.12
N ALA A 147 8.21 -12.78 8.30
CA ALA A 147 8.10 -12.31 6.92
C ALA A 147 7.07 -13.12 6.10
N LYS A 148 7.03 -14.43 6.31
CA LYS A 148 6.06 -15.32 5.67
C LYS A 148 4.63 -14.97 6.07
N GLN A 149 4.36 -14.75 7.37
CA GLN A 149 3.03 -14.32 7.85
C GLN A 149 2.59 -13.00 7.21
N LEU A 150 3.51 -12.02 7.09
CA LEU A 150 3.23 -10.75 6.41
C LEU A 150 2.88 -10.98 4.93
N SER A 151 3.66 -11.77 4.21
CA SER A 151 3.39 -12.07 2.80
C SER A 151 2.09 -12.86 2.60
N ASP A 152 1.75 -13.74 3.53
CA ASP A 152 0.51 -14.51 3.50
C ASP A 152 -0.71 -13.60 3.72
N ALA A 153 -0.61 -12.62 4.63
CA ALA A 153 -1.65 -11.61 4.80
C ALA A 153 -1.82 -10.76 3.53
N VAL A 154 -0.72 -10.32 2.90
CA VAL A 154 -0.76 -9.58 1.63
C VAL A 154 -1.45 -10.41 0.53
N GLY A 155 -1.09 -11.69 0.40
CA GLY A 155 -1.70 -12.60 -0.57
C GLY A 155 -3.18 -12.85 -0.29
N LYS A 156 -3.53 -13.18 0.96
CA LYS A 156 -4.89 -13.51 1.39
C LYS A 156 -5.87 -12.35 1.18
N TYR A 157 -5.49 -11.15 1.60
CA TYR A 157 -6.38 -9.98 1.55
C TYR A 157 -6.18 -9.14 0.27
N GLY A 158 -5.27 -9.55 -0.61
CA GLY A 158 -4.99 -8.86 -1.87
C GLY A 158 -4.48 -7.44 -1.67
N LEU A 159 -3.55 -7.25 -0.72
CA LEU A 159 -2.93 -5.96 -0.43
C LEU A 159 -1.82 -5.64 -1.44
N ASP A 160 -1.41 -4.38 -1.50
CA ASP A 160 -0.33 -3.91 -2.37
C ASP A 160 1.04 -3.91 -1.68
N GLY A 161 1.09 -4.00 -0.34
CA GLY A 161 2.35 -4.03 0.38
C GLY A 161 2.26 -3.97 1.90
N ILE A 162 3.43 -3.87 2.52
CA ILE A 162 3.65 -3.78 3.96
C ILE A 162 4.39 -2.48 4.27
N ASP A 163 3.96 -1.83 5.34
CA ASP A 163 4.67 -0.72 5.97
C ASP A 163 5.20 -1.13 7.34
N PHE A 164 6.43 -0.72 7.68
CA PHE A 164 7.04 -0.98 8.98
C PHE A 164 7.13 0.28 9.83
N ASP A 165 6.57 0.19 11.04
CA ASP A 165 6.59 1.25 12.05
C ASP A 165 7.14 0.69 13.38
N ASP A 166 8.43 0.92 13.65
CA ASP A 166 9.12 0.35 14.82
C ASP A 166 8.96 1.18 16.09
N GLU A 167 7.72 1.54 16.40
CA GLU A 167 7.31 2.13 17.67
C GLU A 167 6.64 1.07 18.56
N TYR A 168 6.64 1.31 19.87
CA TYR A 168 5.90 0.54 20.87
C TYR A 168 6.24 -0.96 20.97
N ALA A 169 7.36 -1.44 20.42
CA ALA A 169 7.76 -2.84 20.62
C ALA A 169 8.08 -3.16 22.09
N GLU A 170 8.61 -2.17 22.84
CA GLU A 170 9.08 -2.31 24.24
C GLU A 170 10.09 -3.44 24.42
N TYR A 171 11.13 -3.42 23.59
CA TYR A 171 12.23 -4.39 23.59
C TYR A 171 12.74 -4.74 25.00
N GLY A 172 12.76 -6.04 25.33
CA GLY A 172 13.14 -6.55 26.65
C GLY A 172 11.94 -7.06 27.46
N ASN A 173 10.73 -6.56 27.21
CA ASN A 173 9.53 -7.09 27.84
C ASN A 173 9.38 -8.59 27.58
N ASN A 174 8.75 -9.30 28.51
CA ASN A 174 8.52 -10.74 28.45
C ASN A 174 9.81 -11.58 28.26
N GLY A 175 10.97 -11.04 28.65
CA GLY A 175 12.27 -11.72 28.49
C GLY A 175 12.75 -11.80 27.04
N THR A 176 12.26 -10.93 26.17
CA THR A 176 12.74 -10.82 24.79
C THR A 176 14.13 -10.20 24.72
N GLY A 177 14.82 -10.37 23.59
CA GLY A 177 16.13 -9.74 23.37
C GLY A 177 16.02 -8.24 23.14
N GLN A 178 17.12 -7.53 23.37
CA GLN A 178 17.28 -6.14 22.90
C GLN A 178 17.51 -6.08 21.38
N PRO A 179 17.32 -4.91 20.73
CA PRO A 179 17.59 -4.75 19.31
C PRO A 179 19.00 -5.20 18.92
N ASN A 180 19.11 -6.03 17.90
CA ASN A 180 20.35 -6.58 17.38
C ASN A 180 20.57 -6.16 15.91
N ALA A 181 21.81 -6.26 15.43
CA ALA A 181 22.17 -5.73 14.10
C ALA A 181 21.56 -6.49 12.92
N SER A 182 21.16 -7.75 13.09
CA SER A 182 20.82 -8.65 11.98
C SER A 182 19.31 -8.82 11.75
N SER A 183 18.51 -8.70 12.81
CA SER A 183 17.07 -8.96 12.82
C SER A 183 16.33 -8.32 11.65
N PHE A 184 16.43 -6.99 11.50
CA PHE A 184 15.66 -6.27 10.51
C PHE A 184 16.16 -6.54 9.08
N VAL A 185 17.47 -6.71 8.91
CA VAL A 185 18.08 -7.11 7.63
C VAL A 185 17.57 -8.48 7.18
N TYR A 186 17.48 -9.45 8.10
CA TYR A 186 16.91 -10.76 7.80
C TYR A 186 15.43 -10.67 7.46
N LEU A 187 14.65 -9.92 8.22
CA LEU A 187 13.21 -9.74 8.00
C LEU A 187 12.93 -9.16 6.61
N VAL A 188 13.54 -8.03 6.28
CA VAL A 188 13.29 -7.33 5.01
C VAL A 188 13.81 -8.13 3.83
N THR A 189 14.96 -8.82 3.98
CA THR A 189 15.48 -9.71 2.94
C THR A 189 14.50 -10.85 2.64
N ALA A 190 13.99 -11.51 3.67
CA ALA A 190 13.01 -12.58 3.50
C ALA A 190 11.69 -12.05 2.90
N LEU A 191 11.16 -10.93 3.42
CA LEU A 191 9.90 -10.36 2.93
C LEU A 191 9.98 -9.97 1.46
N ARG A 192 11.07 -9.30 1.04
CA ARG A 192 11.28 -8.95 -0.37
C ARG A 192 11.34 -10.19 -1.26
N ASN A 193 11.89 -11.31 -0.78
CA ASN A 193 11.91 -12.56 -1.54
C ASN A 193 10.51 -13.20 -1.64
N TYR A 194 9.70 -13.14 -0.59
CA TYR A 194 8.34 -13.69 -0.61
C TYR A 194 7.36 -12.85 -1.44
N MET A 195 7.58 -11.54 -1.54
CA MET A 195 6.70 -10.65 -2.29
C MET A 195 7.48 -9.65 -3.17
N PRO A 196 8.21 -10.12 -4.19
CA PRO A 196 9.15 -9.30 -4.97
C PRO A 196 8.49 -8.11 -5.65
N ASN A 197 7.22 -8.25 -6.05
CA ASN A 197 6.46 -7.25 -6.81
C ASN A 197 5.54 -6.38 -5.94
N LYS A 198 5.64 -6.46 -4.61
CA LYS A 198 4.80 -5.70 -3.67
C LYS A 198 5.58 -4.55 -3.04
N LEU A 199 4.86 -3.56 -2.52
CA LEU A 199 5.45 -2.41 -1.86
C LEU A 199 5.98 -2.81 -0.47
N ILE A 200 7.14 -2.28 -0.13
CA ILE A 200 7.67 -2.29 1.24
C ILE A 200 8.05 -0.85 1.59
N SER A 201 7.47 -0.30 2.64
CA SER A 201 7.80 1.03 3.15
C SER A 201 8.32 1.01 4.58
N LEU A 202 8.97 2.10 4.96
CA LEU A 202 9.53 2.32 6.29
C LEU A 202 9.08 3.68 6.84
N TYR A 203 8.36 3.66 7.95
CA TYR A 203 8.24 4.79 8.85
C TYR A 203 9.60 4.96 9.55
N ASN A 204 10.33 6.05 9.25
CA ASN A 204 11.76 6.18 9.57
C ASN A 204 12.00 6.52 11.05
N ILE A 205 11.62 5.60 11.94
CA ILE A 205 11.76 5.70 13.38
C ILE A 205 12.14 4.34 13.99
N GLY A 206 12.52 4.37 15.27
CA GLY A 206 12.77 3.18 16.05
C GLY A 206 14.10 2.48 15.75
N PRO A 207 14.46 1.47 16.57
CA PRO A 207 15.69 0.70 16.40
C PRO A 207 15.89 0.09 14.99
N ALA A 208 14.83 -0.37 14.33
CA ALA A 208 14.89 -1.00 13.00
C ALA A 208 15.39 -0.02 11.92
N ALA A 209 14.94 1.24 11.94
CA ALA A 209 15.30 2.23 10.92
C ALA A 209 16.80 2.57 10.88
N SER A 210 17.53 2.33 11.98
CA SER A 210 18.99 2.51 12.04
C SER A 210 19.80 1.25 11.74
N ARG A 211 19.15 0.11 11.45
CA ARG A 211 19.77 -1.22 11.31
C ARG A 211 19.48 -1.83 9.94
N LEU A 212 19.83 -1.08 8.89
CA LEU A 212 19.56 -1.44 7.50
C LEU A 212 20.70 -2.23 6.83
N SER A 213 21.78 -2.53 7.55
CA SER A 213 22.94 -3.25 7.00
C SER A 213 23.54 -4.24 7.99
N TYR A 214 23.79 -5.46 7.52
CA TYR A 214 24.40 -6.54 8.32
C TYR A 214 25.01 -7.60 7.40
N GLY A 215 26.18 -8.12 7.76
CA GLY A 215 26.82 -9.22 7.03
C GLY A 215 27.09 -8.93 5.54
N GLY A 216 27.40 -7.68 5.19
CA GLY A 216 27.60 -7.25 3.80
C GLY A 216 26.31 -7.03 2.98
N VAL A 217 25.12 -7.23 3.58
CA VAL A 217 23.83 -6.97 2.95
C VAL A 217 23.27 -5.63 3.43
N ASN A 218 22.97 -4.73 2.49
CA ASN A 218 22.19 -3.52 2.74
C ASN A 218 20.76 -3.71 2.21
N VAL A 219 19.76 -3.55 3.08
CA VAL A 219 18.34 -3.70 2.72
C VAL A 219 17.66 -2.42 2.27
N GLY A 220 18.33 -1.25 2.35
CA GLY A 220 17.76 0.03 1.90
C GLY A 220 17.14 -0.02 0.50
N PRO A 221 17.85 -0.54 -0.53
CA PRO A 221 17.30 -0.69 -1.88
C PRO A 221 16.17 -1.72 -2.02
N LYS A 222 15.86 -2.50 -0.96
CA LYS A 222 14.71 -3.43 -0.94
C LYS A 222 13.42 -2.73 -0.52
N PHE A 223 13.46 -1.48 -0.08
CA PHE A 223 12.28 -0.65 0.17
C PHE A 223 11.86 0.07 -1.12
N ASN A 224 10.58 0.39 -1.21
CA ASN A 224 10.05 1.28 -2.24
C ASN A 224 9.98 2.73 -1.73
N TYR A 225 9.58 2.89 -0.47
CA TYR A 225 9.36 4.19 0.15
C TYR A 225 9.93 4.27 1.57
N ALA A 226 10.31 5.46 1.99
CA ALA A 226 10.52 5.77 3.40
C ALA A 226 10.10 7.21 3.68
N TRP A 227 9.61 7.46 4.89
CA TRP A 227 9.04 8.75 5.24
C TRP A 227 9.37 9.21 6.66
N ASN A 228 9.41 10.53 6.82
CA ASN A 228 9.58 11.22 8.10
C ASN A 228 8.47 10.82 9.08
N PRO A 229 8.79 10.44 10.33
CA PRO A 229 7.78 10.07 11.31
C PRO A 229 7.23 11.25 12.14
N TYR A 230 7.79 12.45 11.98
CA TYR A 230 7.47 13.58 12.85
C TYR A 230 6.52 14.56 12.16
N TYR A 231 5.23 14.46 12.45
CA TYR A 231 4.20 15.30 11.82
C TYR A 231 4.43 16.80 12.06
N GLY A 232 4.19 17.59 11.01
CA GLY A 232 4.43 19.04 10.99
C GLY A 232 5.88 19.43 10.74
N THR A 233 6.76 18.49 10.40
CA THR A 233 8.21 18.75 10.25
C THR A 233 8.77 18.31 8.90
N TRP A 234 10.04 18.68 8.68
CA TRP A 234 10.86 18.24 7.56
C TRP A 234 12.09 17.48 8.08
N GLY A 235 12.17 16.18 7.77
CA GLY A 235 13.29 15.33 8.16
C GLY A 235 13.56 14.30 7.07
N VAL A 236 14.68 14.42 6.36
CA VAL A 236 15.02 13.50 5.27
C VAL A 236 15.31 12.11 5.84
N PRO A 237 14.58 11.04 5.43
CA PRO A 237 14.83 9.71 5.94
C PRO A 237 16.24 9.22 5.60
N SER A 238 16.94 8.67 6.59
CA SER A 238 18.32 8.20 6.45
C SER A 238 18.34 6.75 5.94
N ILE A 239 18.00 6.57 4.67
CA ILE A 239 17.98 5.28 3.98
C ILE A 239 18.53 5.43 2.57
N SER A 240 19.13 4.35 2.04
CA SER A 240 19.69 4.31 0.68
C SER A 240 18.60 4.16 -0.38
N LEU A 241 17.75 5.18 -0.51
CA LEU A 241 16.74 5.34 -1.56
C LEU A 241 16.95 6.64 -2.34
N PRO A 242 16.61 6.68 -3.64
CA PRO A 242 16.56 7.93 -4.38
C PRO A 242 15.48 8.86 -3.81
N LYS A 243 15.62 10.18 -4.01
CA LYS A 243 14.63 11.18 -3.57
C LYS A 243 13.19 10.87 -4.04
N SER A 244 13.04 10.20 -5.18
CA SER A 244 11.74 9.77 -5.70
C SER A 244 10.98 8.79 -4.78
N GLY A 245 11.69 8.09 -3.89
CA GLY A 245 11.10 7.18 -2.89
C GLY A 245 11.07 7.75 -1.47
N LEU A 246 11.37 9.04 -1.28
CA LEU A 246 11.50 9.62 0.05
C LEU A 246 10.47 10.72 0.31
N SER A 247 9.88 10.71 1.50
CA SER A 247 9.06 11.81 2.03
C SER A 247 9.74 12.46 3.24
N PRO A 248 10.47 13.56 3.07
CA PRO A 248 10.96 14.34 4.21
C PRO A 248 9.84 15.09 4.93
N ALA A 249 8.78 15.45 4.21
CA ALA A 249 7.59 16.05 4.77
C ALA A 249 6.70 14.98 5.41
N ALA A 250 6.11 15.30 6.55
CA ALA A 250 5.05 14.52 7.16
C ALA A 250 4.05 15.47 7.82
N ILE A 251 2.76 15.24 7.63
CA ILE A 251 1.69 16.03 8.24
C ILE A 251 0.59 15.14 8.80
N GLU A 252 -0.09 15.64 9.82
CA GLU A 252 -1.35 15.09 10.29
C GLU A 252 -2.51 15.96 9.79
N ILE A 253 -3.45 15.35 9.07
CA ILE A 253 -4.57 16.05 8.45
C ILE A 253 -5.48 16.63 9.53
N GLY A 254 -5.74 17.94 9.46
CA GLY A 254 -6.58 18.65 10.42
C GLY A 254 -5.88 19.08 11.71
N ALA A 255 -4.73 18.49 12.07
CA ALA A 255 -3.94 18.89 13.23
C ALA A 255 -2.74 19.79 12.87
N THR A 256 -1.99 19.44 11.82
CA THR A 256 -0.90 20.29 11.33
C THR A 256 -1.47 21.56 10.70
N ALA A 257 -0.94 22.75 11.02
CA ALA A 257 -1.43 23.99 10.43
C ALA A 257 -1.38 23.97 8.88
N THR A 258 -2.39 24.54 8.22
CA THR A 258 -2.48 24.58 6.74
C THR A 258 -1.29 25.28 6.09
N SER A 259 -0.75 26.33 6.72
CA SER A 259 0.46 27.02 6.29
C SER A 259 1.69 26.10 6.31
N THR A 260 1.84 25.31 7.38
CA THR A 260 2.90 24.30 7.49
C THR A 260 2.74 23.20 6.44
N ALA A 261 1.53 22.65 6.26
CA ALA A 261 1.28 21.63 5.24
C ALA A 261 1.61 22.14 3.83
N THR A 262 1.19 23.37 3.51
CA THR A 262 1.51 24.02 2.23
C THR A 262 3.02 24.21 2.04
N SER A 263 3.72 24.73 3.05
CA SER A 263 5.17 24.97 3.00
C SER A 263 5.95 23.66 2.81
N LEU A 264 5.58 22.60 3.52
CA LEU A 264 6.19 21.28 3.37
C LEU A 264 5.92 20.68 1.99
N ALA A 265 4.73 20.89 1.42
CA ALA A 265 4.40 20.43 0.08
C ALA A 265 5.19 21.20 -0.99
N GLN A 266 5.33 22.52 -0.87
CA GLN A 266 6.16 23.34 -1.74
C GLN A 266 7.63 22.89 -1.68
N ARG A 267 8.14 22.64 -0.47
CA ARG A 267 9.52 22.15 -0.26
C ARG A 267 9.74 20.76 -0.84
N THR A 268 8.74 19.88 -0.77
CA THR A 268 8.78 18.55 -1.39
C THR A 268 9.02 18.66 -2.90
N VAL A 269 8.26 19.54 -3.58
CA VAL A 269 8.42 19.78 -5.02
C VAL A 269 9.75 20.46 -5.33
N SER A 270 10.09 21.56 -4.63
CA SER A 270 11.28 22.36 -4.96
C SER A 270 12.59 21.62 -4.73
N GLU A 271 12.65 20.73 -3.73
CA GLU A 271 13.83 19.91 -3.46
C GLU A 271 13.83 18.57 -4.22
N GLY A 272 12.82 18.30 -5.04
CA GLY A 272 12.74 17.14 -5.93
C GLY A 272 12.47 15.81 -5.22
N TYR A 273 11.75 15.83 -4.10
CA TYR A 273 11.30 14.64 -3.40
C TYR A 273 10.01 14.09 -4.01
N GLY A 274 9.92 12.76 -4.09
CA GLY A 274 8.86 12.09 -4.82
C GLY A 274 7.72 11.57 -3.96
N VAL A 275 7.72 11.81 -2.65
CA VAL A 275 6.66 11.36 -1.75
C VAL A 275 6.26 12.46 -0.77
N TYR A 276 4.97 12.52 -0.41
CA TYR A 276 4.39 13.39 0.59
C TYR A 276 3.49 12.59 1.54
N LEU A 277 3.94 12.39 2.78
CA LEU A 277 3.25 11.62 3.80
C LEU A 277 2.17 12.46 4.49
N THR A 278 0.96 11.90 4.56
CA THR A 278 -0.14 12.41 5.37
C THR A 278 -0.68 11.33 6.30
N TYR A 279 -1.14 11.74 7.48
CA TYR A 279 -1.67 10.85 8.51
C TYR A 279 -3.05 11.30 9.01
N ASN A 280 -3.80 10.33 9.55
CA ASN A 280 -5.09 10.49 10.22
C ASN A 280 -6.20 11.08 9.33
N LEU A 281 -6.32 10.60 8.09
CA LEU A 281 -7.47 10.98 7.26
C LEU A 281 -8.77 10.40 7.87
N ASP A 282 -9.68 11.29 8.24
CA ASP A 282 -10.95 10.94 8.88
C ASP A 282 -12.15 10.98 7.91
N ALA A 283 -13.36 10.80 8.45
CA ALA A 283 -14.61 10.84 7.69
C ALA A 283 -15.12 12.26 7.41
N THR A 284 -14.53 13.28 8.03
CA THR A 284 -14.92 14.68 7.83
C THR A 284 -14.53 15.13 6.42
N ASP A 285 -15.31 16.02 5.82
CA ASP A 285 -14.88 16.68 4.59
C ASP A 285 -13.70 17.61 4.89
N ARG A 286 -12.52 17.22 4.41
CA ARG A 286 -11.25 17.94 4.57
C ARG A 286 -10.80 18.64 3.28
N HIS A 287 -11.65 18.81 2.25
CA HIS A 287 -11.17 19.25 0.93
C HIS A 287 -10.48 20.61 0.95
N THR A 288 -10.92 21.57 1.77
CA THR A 288 -10.24 22.88 1.91
C THR A 288 -8.83 22.71 2.47
N TYR A 289 -8.68 21.88 3.50
CA TYR A 289 -7.37 21.57 4.08
C TYR A 289 -6.48 20.83 3.07
N ILE A 290 -7.02 19.78 2.43
CA ILE A 290 -6.31 18.96 1.45
C ILE A 290 -5.88 19.81 0.25
N SER A 291 -6.72 20.75 -0.18
CA SER A 291 -6.40 21.69 -1.25
C SER A 291 -5.16 22.53 -0.97
N SER A 292 -4.80 22.75 0.30
CA SER A 292 -3.60 23.50 0.67
C SER A 292 -2.33 22.81 0.15
N PHE A 293 -2.18 21.50 0.36
CA PHE A 293 -1.03 20.77 -0.14
C PHE A 293 -1.20 20.33 -1.60
N THR A 294 -2.40 19.99 -2.09
CA THR A 294 -2.56 19.56 -3.50
C THR A 294 -2.31 20.69 -4.49
N ASN A 295 -2.60 21.95 -4.12
CA ASN A 295 -2.23 23.10 -4.94
C ASN A 295 -0.71 23.21 -5.10
N ALA A 296 0.06 22.95 -4.04
CA ALA A 296 1.51 22.98 -4.08
C ALA A 296 2.10 21.77 -4.83
N LEU A 297 1.59 20.55 -4.57
CA LEU A 297 2.11 19.33 -5.17
C LEU A 297 1.75 19.19 -6.66
N TYR A 298 0.55 19.62 -7.05
CA TYR A 298 -0.07 19.27 -8.33
C TYR A 298 -0.64 20.46 -9.11
N GLY A 299 -0.61 21.68 -8.53
CA GLY A 299 -1.24 22.85 -9.15
C GLY A 299 -2.77 22.75 -9.27
N SER A 300 -3.41 21.92 -8.43
CA SER A 300 -4.85 21.67 -8.45
C SER A 300 -5.42 21.55 -7.04
N ALA A 301 -6.58 22.19 -6.81
CA ALA A 301 -7.38 21.98 -5.62
C ALA A 301 -7.95 20.54 -5.58
N ALA A 302 -8.33 20.10 -4.39
CA ALA A 302 -9.05 18.85 -4.17
C ALA A 302 -10.56 19.08 -4.17
N VAL A 303 -11.29 18.08 -4.66
CA VAL A 303 -12.75 17.99 -4.64
C VAL A 303 -13.14 16.79 -3.80
N TYR A 304 -14.11 16.98 -2.90
CA TYR A 304 -14.68 15.90 -2.10
C TYR A 304 -15.89 15.29 -2.82
N ASN A 305 -15.86 13.96 -2.97
CA ASN A 305 -16.93 13.17 -3.54
C ASN A 305 -17.61 12.39 -2.41
N LYS A 306 -18.93 12.55 -2.30
CA LYS A 306 -19.74 11.87 -1.28
C LYS A 306 -19.89 10.38 -1.56
#